data_AF-A0A4Y2LBH4-F1
#
_entry.id   AF-A0A4Y2LBH4-F1
#
_cell.length_a   1.000
_cell.length_b   1.000
_cell.length_c   1.000
_cell.angle_alpha   90.00
_cell.angle_beta   90.00
_cell.angle_gamma   90.00
#
_symmetry.space_group_name_H-M   'P 1'
#
loop_
_entity.id
_entity.type
_entity.pdbx_description
1 polymer ?
#
loop_
_entity_poly.entity_id
_entity_poly.type
_entity_poly.pdbx_seq_one_letter_code
_entity_poly.pdbx_strand_id
1 'polypeptide(L)'
;MIKIFKNSSTIKILSASSLQLELKPCQTSNCNLLCDTSNGVPRPFVPTSFRKLIFDHLHNLAHPLSGIAASAKLISARYVWPGMKYQIKQWVRCCESCQRSKIQRHTKTPLGTFSLPDARFTHIDIVGPLPPSGGQIYLLTIIDRFSRWPEAIPIPDMRAKTICRAIFDTWISRFGCPSVVTPDQGSQLRSSMFVEFTRMLGTQKIKTTPYHLISNGIVERFHRHLKSAIKAHDNEKWSELIPIILLGIRTVVKEDLQSSCSELVYGTTLRLPCDMIDVSDIPPCDIEFITDLRHRMQQLNPVATSAHCTDRFYIHPSLKSSSRIFLRVDCVQPPLRQPYTGPHKVLCRTDKAITVDINGRKTKVSLDRVKPAHLLP
;
A
#
# COMPACT_ATOMS: atom_id res chain seq x y z
N MET A 1 -53.62 -9.04 37.97
CA MET A 1 -53.76 -9.03 39.45
C MET A 1 -52.64 -9.89 40.03
N ILE A 2 -51.57 -9.28 40.54
CA ILE A 2 -50.37 -10.00 41.01
C ILE A 2 -50.59 -10.42 42.47
N LYS A 3 -51.01 -11.67 42.72
CA LYS A 3 -50.90 -12.29 44.05
C LYS A 3 -49.44 -12.73 44.22
N ILE A 4 -48.64 -12.04 45.04
CA ILE A 4 -47.26 -12.43 45.34
C ILE A 4 -47.24 -13.38 46.57
N PHE A 5 -46.66 -14.55 46.32
CA PHE A 5 -46.41 -15.72 47.16
C PHE A 5 -46.15 -15.52 48.67
N LYS A 6 -46.83 -16.35 49.49
CA LYS A 6 -46.38 -16.85 50.80
C LYS A 6 -45.52 -18.14 50.62
N ASN A 7 -44.42 -18.12 49.86
CA ASN A 7 -43.51 -19.28 49.77
C ASN A 7 -42.22 -19.03 50.54
N SER A 8 -42.10 -19.71 51.69
CA SER A 8 -41.00 -19.62 52.67
C SER A 8 -39.61 -19.98 52.11
N SER A 9 -39.56 -20.79 51.06
CA SER A 9 -38.32 -21.22 50.39
C SER A 9 -37.68 -20.16 49.49
N THR A 10 -38.47 -19.26 48.88
CA THR A 10 -37.94 -18.17 48.04
C THR A 10 -37.33 -17.05 48.88
N ILE A 11 -37.87 -16.82 50.08
CA ILE A 11 -37.39 -15.81 51.03
C ILE A 11 -36.01 -16.21 51.58
N LYS A 12 -35.77 -17.49 51.83
CA LYS A 12 -34.46 -18.02 52.30
C LYS A 12 -33.33 -17.88 51.27
N ILE A 13 -33.63 -17.91 49.97
CA ILE A 13 -32.60 -17.72 48.92
C ILE A 13 -32.23 -16.23 48.77
N LEU A 14 -33.16 -15.33 49.10
CA LEU A 14 -32.97 -13.88 48.99
C LEU A 14 -32.23 -13.28 50.18
N SER A 15 -32.30 -13.91 51.36
CA SER A 15 -31.52 -13.50 52.56
C SER A 15 -30.01 -13.75 52.44
N ALA A 16 -29.55 -14.44 51.39
CA ALA A 16 -28.12 -14.62 51.08
C ALA A 16 -27.54 -13.50 50.20
N SER A 17 -28.34 -12.49 49.85
CA SER A 17 -27.94 -11.36 49.00
C SER A 17 -28.02 -10.04 49.78
N SER A 18 -27.27 -9.01 49.36
CA SER A 18 -27.22 -7.68 49.98
C SER A 18 -28.50 -6.85 49.82
N LEU A 19 -29.66 -7.49 49.67
CA LEU A 19 -30.97 -6.88 49.42
C LEU A 19 -31.72 -6.68 50.73
N GLN A 20 -32.39 -5.55 50.89
CA GLN A 20 -33.24 -5.24 52.05
C GLN A 20 -34.69 -5.32 51.62
N LEU A 21 -35.38 -6.41 51.98
CA LEU A 21 -36.72 -6.69 51.50
C LEU A 21 -37.79 -6.27 52.51
N GLU A 22 -38.66 -5.35 52.11
CA GLU A 22 -39.80 -4.86 52.89
C GLU A 22 -41.12 -5.03 52.13
N LEU A 23 -42.22 -5.26 52.86
CA LEU A 23 -43.56 -5.24 52.29
C LEU A 23 -44.05 -3.79 52.16
N LYS A 24 -44.39 -3.35 50.95
CA LYS A 24 -44.96 -2.04 50.67
C LYS A 24 -46.37 -2.17 50.06
N PRO A 25 -47.32 -1.29 50.42
CA PRO A 25 -48.66 -1.32 49.84
C PRO A 25 -48.62 -0.96 48.35
N CYS A 26 -49.31 -1.74 47.52
CA CYS A 26 -49.47 -1.46 46.09
C CYS A 26 -50.48 -0.32 45.89
N GLN A 27 -50.18 0.66 45.03
CA GLN A 27 -51.07 1.79 44.77
C GLN A 27 -52.32 1.42 43.97
N THR A 28 -52.31 0.29 43.25
CA THR A 28 -53.38 -0.11 42.31
C THR A 28 -54.19 -1.31 42.78
N SER A 29 -53.84 -1.91 43.93
CA SER A 29 -54.54 -3.07 44.48
C SER A 29 -54.31 -3.16 45.99
N ASN A 30 -55.29 -3.67 46.76
CA ASN A 30 -55.18 -3.93 48.21
C ASN A 30 -54.24 -5.12 48.53
N CYS A 31 -53.04 -5.15 47.93
CA CYS A 31 -52.03 -6.15 48.19
C CYS A 31 -50.70 -5.51 48.56
N ASN A 32 -49.94 -6.21 49.39
CA ASN A 32 -48.58 -5.83 49.75
C ASN A 32 -47.60 -6.47 48.75
N LEU A 33 -46.71 -5.67 48.19
CA LEU A 33 -45.62 -6.11 47.31
C LEU A 33 -44.34 -6.24 48.13
N LEU A 34 -43.60 -7.32 47.88
CA LEU A 34 -42.25 -7.47 48.41
C LEU A 34 -41.30 -6.58 47.57
N CYS A 35 -40.69 -5.58 48.21
CA CYS A 35 -39.85 -4.59 47.55
C CYS A 35 -38.46 -4.55 48.17
N ASP A 36 -37.44 -4.35 47.34
CA ASP A 36 -36.08 -4.05 47.78
C ASP A 36 -35.91 -2.54 48.00
N THR A 37 -35.43 -2.14 49.19
CA THR A 37 -35.23 -0.75 49.60
C THR A 37 -33.76 -0.33 49.67
N SER A 38 -32.82 -1.22 49.35
CA SER A 38 -31.38 -0.99 49.52
C SER A 38 -30.83 0.27 48.81
N ASN A 39 -31.52 0.73 47.77
CA ASN A 39 -31.10 1.84 46.92
C ASN A 39 -31.92 3.13 47.12
N GLY A 40 -32.66 3.25 48.22
CA GLY A 40 -33.47 4.44 48.56
C GLY A 40 -34.80 4.56 47.80
N VAL A 41 -34.99 3.82 46.70
CA VAL A 41 -36.26 3.71 45.96
C VAL A 41 -36.77 2.26 46.08
N PRO A 42 -38.02 2.03 46.53
CA PRO A 42 -38.57 0.68 46.66
C PRO A 42 -38.76 0.04 45.29
N ARG A 43 -38.08 -1.08 45.03
CA ARG A 43 -38.16 -1.85 43.78
C ARG A 43 -38.90 -3.17 43.99
N PRO A 44 -40.06 -3.40 43.35
CA PRO A 44 -40.78 -4.65 43.50
C PRO A 44 -39.99 -5.87 43.03
N PHE A 45 -40.06 -6.94 43.82
CA PHE A 45 -39.54 -8.24 43.48
C PHE A 45 -40.43 -8.93 42.44
N VAL A 46 -39.83 -9.43 41.35
CA VAL A 46 -40.60 -10.00 40.24
C VAL A 46 -40.55 -11.54 40.24
N PRO A 47 -41.71 -12.21 40.36
CA PRO A 47 -41.82 -13.66 40.19
C PRO A 47 -41.45 -14.09 38.76
N THR A 48 -40.91 -15.31 38.62
CA THR A 48 -40.38 -15.83 37.35
C THR A 48 -41.34 -15.70 36.16
N SER A 49 -42.65 -15.90 36.39
CA SER A 49 -43.70 -15.80 35.36
C SER A 49 -43.85 -14.41 34.75
N PHE A 50 -43.52 -13.34 35.48
CA PHE A 50 -43.74 -11.95 35.04
C PHE A 50 -42.48 -11.26 34.49
N ARG A 51 -41.29 -11.86 34.66
CA ARG A 51 -40.02 -11.22 34.30
C ARG A 51 -39.91 -10.91 32.81
N LYS A 52 -40.33 -11.86 31.96
CA LYS A 52 -40.29 -11.71 30.50
C LYS A 52 -41.30 -10.67 30.01
N LEU A 53 -42.52 -10.67 30.56
CA LEU A 53 -43.56 -9.70 30.23
C LEU A 53 -43.12 -8.25 30.53
N ILE A 54 -42.50 -8.03 31.70
CA ILE A 54 -41.97 -6.72 32.10
C ILE A 54 -40.81 -6.31 31.18
N PHE A 55 -39.93 -7.25 30.85
CA PHE A 55 -38.85 -6.98 29.89
C PHE A 55 -39.41 -6.55 28.54
N ASP A 56 -40.37 -7.29 27.96
CA ASP A 56 -40.91 -7.01 26.63
C ASP A 56 -41.59 -5.63 26.59
N HIS A 57 -42.38 -5.27 27.62
CA HIS A 57 -43.01 -3.95 27.68
C HIS A 57 -41.99 -2.80 27.76
N LEU A 58 -40.96 -2.93 28.59
CA LEU A 58 -39.98 -1.85 28.77
C LEU A 58 -38.94 -1.78 27.66
N HIS A 59 -38.56 -2.92 27.10
CA HIS A 59 -37.61 -3.01 25.99
C HIS A 59 -38.23 -2.49 24.69
N ASN A 60 -39.50 -2.82 24.42
CA ASN A 60 -40.19 -2.41 23.20
C ASN A 60 -40.38 -0.90 23.08
N LEU A 61 -40.56 -0.20 24.21
CA LEU A 61 -40.71 1.27 24.24
C LEU A 61 -39.46 2.03 23.76
N ALA A 62 -38.30 1.37 23.73
CA ALA A 62 -37.01 2.01 23.42
C ALA A 62 -36.22 1.29 22.31
N HIS A 63 -36.90 0.50 21.46
CA HIS A 63 -36.29 -0.05 20.26
C HIS A 63 -35.90 1.05 19.26
N PRO A 64 -34.76 0.96 18.54
CA PRO A 64 -33.58 0.11 18.74
C PRO A 64 -32.45 0.82 19.52
N LEU A 65 -32.73 2.02 20.06
CA LEU A 65 -31.75 2.89 20.73
C LEU A 65 -31.26 2.29 22.08
N SER A 66 -32.06 1.43 22.72
CA SER A 66 -31.66 0.79 23.98
C SER A 66 -30.81 -0.47 23.76
N GLY A 67 -29.49 -0.31 23.87
CA GLY A 67 -28.58 -1.46 23.97
C GLY A 67 -28.75 -2.24 25.28
N ILE A 68 -28.05 -3.38 25.42
CA ILE A 68 -28.08 -4.24 26.62
C ILE A 68 -27.90 -3.43 27.92
N ALA A 69 -26.97 -2.47 27.94
CA ALA A 69 -26.70 -1.62 29.09
C ALA A 69 -27.88 -0.68 29.43
N ALA A 70 -28.53 -0.11 28.41
CA ALA A 70 -29.67 0.80 28.58
C ALA A 70 -30.92 0.04 29.07
N SER A 71 -31.24 -1.11 28.47
CA SER A 71 -32.37 -1.94 28.93
C SER A 71 -32.13 -2.48 30.35
N ALA A 72 -30.91 -2.87 30.68
CA ALA A 72 -30.55 -3.28 32.04
C ALA A 72 -30.71 -2.14 33.05
N LYS A 73 -30.28 -0.92 32.71
CA LYS A 73 -30.43 0.26 33.58
C LYS A 73 -31.91 0.62 33.79
N LEU A 74 -32.72 0.64 32.72
CA LEU A 74 -34.14 0.97 32.78
C LEU A 74 -34.93 0.00 33.68
N ILE A 75 -34.67 -1.30 33.54
CA ILE A 75 -35.38 -2.33 34.29
C ILE A 75 -34.88 -2.39 35.75
N SER A 76 -33.57 -2.31 35.98
CA SER A 76 -32.99 -2.35 37.33
C SER A 76 -33.29 -1.10 38.18
N ALA A 77 -33.67 0.01 37.54
CA ALA A 77 -34.17 1.20 38.24
C ALA A 77 -35.58 0.99 38.84
N ARG A 78 -36.35 0.03 38.32
CA ARG A 78 -37.78 -0.12 38.63
C ARG A 78 -38.14 -1.46 39.28
N TYR A 79 -37.36 -2.51 39.04
CA TYR A 79 -37.65 -3.87 39.48
C TYR A 79 -36.39 -4.57 39.97
N VAL A 80 -36.56 -5.69 40.67
CA VAL A 80 -35.44 -6.54 41.12
C VAL A 80 -35.80 -8.02 41.03
N TRP A 81 -34.83 -8.86 40.62
CA TRP A 81 -34.88 -10.31 40.76
C TRP A 81 -33.47 -10.93 40.59
N PRO A 82 -33.23 -12.16 41.07
CA PRO A 82 -31.91 -12.79 40.99
C PRO A 82 -31.52 -13.10 39.55
N GLY A 83 -30.27 -12.81 39.16
CA GLY A 83 -29.78 -13.04 37.80
C GLY A 83 -30.36 -12.09 36.73
N MET A 84 -30.99 -10.98 37.14
CA MET A 84 -31.62 -10.00 36.23
C MET A 84 -30.71 -9.58 35.06
N LYS A 85 -29.47 -9.18 35.34
CA LYS A 85 -28.53 -8.73 34.29
C LYS A 85 -28.27 -9.81 33.24
N TYR A 86 -28.16 -11.07 33.66
CA TYR A 86 -27.96 -12.20 32.76
C TYR A 86 -29.19 -12.44 31.88
N GLN A 87 -30.38 -12.46 32.48
CA GLN A 87 -31.63 -12.69 31.75
C GLN A 87 -31.91 -11.57 30.74
N ILE A 88 -31.74 -10.30 31.13
CA ILE A 88 -31.90 -9.14 30.24
C ILE A 88 -30.90 -9.22 29.07
N LYS A 89 -29.64 -9.56 29.33
CA LYS A 89 -28.62 -9.73 28.27
C LYS A 89 -29.03 -10.78 27.25
N GLN A 90 -29.57 -11.92 27.70
CA GLN A 90 -30.04 -12.97 26.79
C GLN A 90 -31.25 -12.50 25.98
N TRP A 91 -32.24 -11.87 26.61
CA TRP A 91 -33.44 -11.43 25.90
C TRP A 91 -33.18 -10.33 24.87
N VAL A 92 -32.31 -9.36 25.17
CA VAL A 92 -31.88 -8.34 24.19
C VAL A 92 -31.12 -8.98 23.03
N ARG A 93 -30.30 -10.01 23.28
CA ARG A 93 -29.59 -10.75 22.22
C ARG A 93 -30.54 -11.52 21.32
N CYS A 94 -31.62 -12.07 21.84
CA CYS A 94 -32.63 -12.81 21.07
C CYS A 94 -33.67 -11.92 20.38
N CYS A 95 -33.62 -10.60 20.55
CA CYS A 95 -34.60 -9.71 19.97
C CYS A 95 -34.31 -9.43 18.48
N GLU A 96 -35.23 -9.83 17.60
CA GLU A 96 -35.07 -9.74 16.13
C GLU A 96 -34.90 -8.30 15.63
N SER A 97 -35.71 -7.36 16.13
CA SER A 97 -35.62 -5.93 15.76
C SER A 97 -34.27 -5.32 16.13
N CYS A 98 -33.74 -5.65 17.31
CA CYS A 98 -32.38 -5.25 17.71
C CYS A 98 -31.29 -5.94 16.88
N GLN A 99 -31.46 -7.21 16.49
CA GLN A 99 -30.50 -7.92 15.64
C GLN A 99 -30.44 -7.32 14.23
N ARG A 100 -31.60 -6.99 13.64
CA ARG A 100 -31.70 -6.42 12.29
C ARG A 100 -31.14 -5.01 12.21
N SER A 101 -31.26 -4.20 13.27
CA SER A 101 -30.81 -2.82 13.27
C SER A 101 -29.36 -2.61 13.73
N LYS A 102 -28.77 -3.55 14.49
CA LYS A 102 -27.46 -3.34 15.14
C LYS A 102 -26.33 -4.16 14.51
N ILE A 103 -25.41 -3.47 13.83
CA ILE A 103 -24.15 -4.05 13.33
C ILE A 103 -23.24 -4.36 14.54
N GLN A 104 -23.09 -5.63 14.94
CA GLN A 104 -22.34 -5.99 16.16
C GLN A 104 -20.83 -6.21 15.97
N ARG A 105 -20.39 -6.51 14.74
CA ARG A 105 -19.00 -6.55 14.25
C ARG A 105 -19.08 -7.34 12.95
N HIS A 106 -18.38 -6.93 11.91
CA HIS A 106 -18.21 -7.80 10.74
C HIS A 106 -17.41 -9.03 11.16
N THR A 107 -17.92 -10.22 10.84
CA THR A 107 -17.16 -11.46 10.92
C THR A 107 -15.93 -11.31 10.04
N LYS A 108 -14.74 -11.26 10.65
CA LYS A 108 -13.48 -11.37 9.92
C LYS A 108 -13.11 -12.85 9.92
N THR A 109 -13.21 -13.49 8.76
CA THR A 109 -12.62 -14.81 8.53
C THR A 109 -11.10 -14.73 8.71
N PRO A 110 -10.45 -15.78 9.24
CA PRO A 110 -9.00 -15.88 9.20
C PRO A 110 -8.55 -15.75 7.75
N LEU A 111 -7.55 -14.91 7.48
CA LEU A 111 -6.90 -14.86 6.18
C LEU A 111 -6.32 -16.24 5.93
N GLY A 112 -6.85 -16.97 4.95
CA GLY A 112 -6.26 -18.25 4.55
C GLY A 112 -4.79 -18.03 4.19
N THR A 113 -3.90 -18.85 4.75
CA THR A 113 -2.51 -18.91 4.33
C THR A 113 -2.50 -19.58 2.98
N PHE A 114 -2.60 -18.80 1.92
CA PHE A 114 -2.47 -19.29 0.56
C PHE A 114 -0.99 -19.41 0.21
N SER A 115 -0.65 -20.47 -0.54
CA SER A 115 0.66 -20.60 -1.18
C SER A 115 0.99 -19.31 -1.90
N LEU A 116 2.13 -18.69 -1.55
CA LEU A 116 2.68 -17.56 -2.29
C LEU A 116 2.71 -17.95 -3.77
N PRO A 117 2.05 -17.17 -4.65
CA PRO A 117 2.06 -17.53 -6.04
C PRO A 117 3.50 -17.46 -6.58
N ASP A 118 3.96 -18.55 -7.19
CA ASP A 118 5.34 -18.74 -7.66
C ASP A 118 5.68 -17.90 -8.92
N ALA A 119 4.69 -17.25 -9.50
CA ALA A 119 4.82 -16.40 -10.69
C ALA A 119 4.36 -14.97 -10.41
N ARG A 120 4.79 -13.99 -11.21
CA ARG A 120 4.29 -12.61 -11.06
C ARG A 120 2.82 -12.54 -11.48
N PHE A 121 1.92 -12.35 -10.52
CA PHE A 121 0.49 -12.15 -10.78
C PHE A 121 0.18 -10.67 -10.76
N THR A 122 -0.24 -10.16 -11.91
CA THR A 122 -0.52 -8.73 -12.08
C THR A 122 -2.02 -8.48 -12.04
N HIS A 123 -2.44 -7.55 -11.19
CA HIS A 123 -3.80 -7.03 -11.16
C HIS A 123 -3.87 -5.69 -11.89
N ILE A 124 -4.91 -5.51 -12.71
CA ILE A 124 -5.12 -4.30 -13.50
C ILE A 124 -6.50 -3.73 -13.19
N ASP A 125 -6.54 -2.45 -12.81
CA ASP A 125 -7.78 -1.71 -12.57
C ASP A 125 -7.69 -0.27 -13.09
N ILE A 126 -8.83 0.37 -13.35
CA ILE A 126 -8.95 1.75 -13.83
C ILE A 126 -9.70 2.59 -12.80
N VAL A 127 -9.03 3.63 -12.31
CA VAL A 127 -9.60 4.61 -11.39
C VAL A 127 -10.08 5.84 -12.16
N GLY A 128 -11.34 6.22 -11.97
CA GLY A 128 -11.88 7.49 -12.48
C GLY A 128 -13.40 7.48 -12.63
N PRO A 129 -13.98 8.53 -13.22
CA PRO A 129 -13.30 9.74 -13.73
C PRO A 129 -12.76 10.62 -12.59
N LEU A 130 -11.60 11.24 -12.83
CA LEU A 130 -10.92 12.20 -11.95
C LEU A 130 -11.00 13.62 -12.56
N PRO A 131 -10.72 14.69 -11.78
CA PRO A 131 -10.61 16.04 -12.32
C PRO A 131 -9.60 16.09 -13.48
N PRO A 132 -9.89 16.80 -14.59
CA PRO A 132 -8.99 16.85 -15.73
C PRO A 132 -7.63 17.44 -15.37
N SER A 133 -6.56 16.75 -15.78
CA SER A 133 -5.17 17.16 -15.54
C SER A 133 -4.35 16.91 -16.79
N GLY A 134 -4.00 17.97 -17.54
CA GLY A 134 -3.26 17.83 -18.80
C GLY A 134 -3.94 16.93 -19.84
N GLY A 135 -5.28 16.91 -19.86
CA GLY A 135 -6.08 16.03 -20.73
C GLY A 135 -6.23 14.59 -20.22
N GLN A 136 -5.69 14.27 -19.04
CA GLN A 136 -5.84 12.97 -18.38
C GLN A 136 -7.02 13.03 -17.40
N ILE A 137 -7.91 12.03 -17.45
CA ILE A 137 -9.10 11.95 -16.58
C ILE A 137 -9.28 10.57 -15.93
N TYR A 138 -8.45 9.59 -16.30
CA TYR A 138 -8.43 8.26 -15.72
C TYR A 138 -7.02 7.87 -15.29
N LEU A 139 -6.94 6.87 -14.44
CA LEU A 139 -5.69 6.31 -13.92
C LEU A 139 -5.73 4.80 -14.08
N LEU A 140 -4.91 4.27 -14.99
CA LEU A 140 -4.69 2.84 -15.10
C LEU A 140 -3.71 2.41 -14.02
N THR A 141 -4.15 1.53 -13.14
CA THR A 141 -3.35 1.00 -12.04
C THR A 141 -3.01 -0.46 -12.30
N ILE A 142 -1.75 -0.79 -12.07
CA ILE A 142 -1.20 -2.13 -12.24
C ILE A 142 -0.44 -2.48 -10.97
N ILE A 143 -0.75 -3.62 -10.35
CA ILE A 143 -0.12 -4.04 -9.09
C ILE A 143 0.38 -5.48 -9.24
N ASP A 144 1.67 -5.70 -9.00
CA ASP A 144 2.18 -7.06 -8.79
C ASP A 144 1.79 -7.52 -7.38
N ARG A 145 1.07 -8.62 -7.26
CA ARG A 145 0.59 -9.13 -5.97
C ARG A 145 1.72 -9.67 -5.09
N PHE A 146 2.81 -10.14 -5.69
CA PHE A 146 3.94 -10.72 -4.96
C PHE A 146 4.75 -9.61 -4.28
N SER A 147 5.38 -8.73 -5.07
CA SER A 147 6.20 -7.62 -4.54
C SER A 147 5.36 -6.44 -4.03
N ARG A 148 4.06 -6.43 -4.32
CA ARG A 148 3.15 -5.30 -4.10
C ARG A 148 3.58 -4.04 -4.84
N TRP A 149 4.37 -4.19 -5.91
CA TRP A 149 4.85 -3.09 -6.74
C TRP A 149 3.68 -2.41 -7.46
N PRO A 150 3.47 -1.10 -7.23
CA PRO A 150 2.43 -0.36 -7.91
C PRO A 150 2.98 0.41 -9.12
N GLU A 151 2.22 0.37 -10.21
CA GLU A 151 2.27 1.33 -11.32
C GLU A 151 0.92 2.03 -11.42
N ALA A 152 0.96 3.32 -11.70
CA ALA A 152 -0.20 4.17 -11.84
C ALA A 152 0.05 5.10 -13.03
N ILE A 153 -0.78 5.00 -14.06
CA ILE A 153 -0.54 5.58 -15.38
C ILE A 153 -1.73 6.48 -15.72
N PRO A 154 -1.55 7.81 -15.79
CA PRO A 154 -2.58 8.71 -16.27
C PRO A 154 -2.96 8.36 -17.71
N ILE A 155 -4.25 8.23 -18.00
CA ILE A 155 -4.78 8.00 -19.35
C ILE A 155 -5.95 8.96 -19.66
N PRO A 156 -6.12 9.37 -20.93
CA PRO A 156 -7.18 10.30 -21.31
C PRO A 156 -8.53 9.61 -21.47
N ASP A 157 -8.55 8.31 -21.73
CA ASP A 157 -9.75 7.54 -22.01
C ASP A 157 -9.57 6.05 -21.67
N MET A 158 -10.69 5.34 -21.55
CA MET A 158 -10.72 3.90 -21.25
C MET A 158 -10.70 3.03 -22.52
N ARG A 159 -10.28 3.54 -23.69
CA ARG A 159 -10.28 2.73 -24.92
C ARG A 159 -9.23 1.62 -24.81
N ALA A 160 -9.55 0.45 -25.36
CA ALA A 160 -8.67 -0.72 -25.34
C ALA A 160 -7.26 -0.42 -25.90
N LYS A 161 -7.17 0.33 -27.00
CA LYS A 161 -5.89 0.75 -27.60
C LYS A 161 -5.02 1.54 -26.64
N THR A 162 -5.61 2.52 -25.95
CA THR A 162 -4.93 3.37 -24.96
C THR A 162 -4.40 2.52 -23.81
N ILE A 163 -5.24 1.62 -23.29
CA ILE A 163 -4.89 0.72 -22.18
C ILE A 163 -3.75 -0.24 -22.58
N CYS A 164 -3.85 -0.91 -23.74
CA CYS A 164 -2.82 -1.85 -24.19
C CYS A 164 -1.48 -1.16 -24.38
N ARG A 165 -1.48 0.03 -24.99
CA ARG A 165 -0.26 0.85 -25.17
C ARG A 165 0.33 1.25 -23.82
N ALA A 166 -0.48 1.74 -22.89
CA ALA A 166 -0.03 2.09 -21.55
C ALA A 166 0.61 0.88 -20.82
N ILE A 167 0.00 -0.30 -20.89
CA ILE A 167 0.56 -1.53 -20.31
C ILE A 167 1.90 -1.90 -20.95
N PHE A 168 1.98 -1.84 -22.29
CA PHE A 168 3.20 -2.17 -23.01
C PHE A 168 4.35 -1.22 -22.66
N ASP A 169 4.10 0.09 -22.76
CA ASP A 169 5.11 1.14 -22.60
C ASP A 169 5.66 1.20 -21.16
N THR A 170 4.88 0.76 -20.16
CA THR A 170 5.24 0.92 -18.74
C THR A 170 5.53 -0.39 -18.01
N TRP A 171 4.71 -1.43 -18.19
CA TRP A 171 4.87 -2.69 -17.45
C TRP A 171 5.72 -3.67 -18.24
N ILE A 172 5.31 -3.99 -19.45
CA ILE A 172 5.94 -5.04 -20.26
C ILE A 172 7.39 -4.66 -20.60
N SER A 173 7.62 -3.40 -20.97
CA SER A 173 8.95 -2.88 -21.29
C SER A 173 9.95 -2.91 -20.11
N ARG A 174 9.46 -2.97 -18.86
CA ARG A 174 10.28 -2.89 -17.64
C ARG A 174 10.39 -4.21 -16.90
N PHE A 175 9.29 -4.96 -16.82
CA PHE A 175 9.17 -6.17 -16.00
C PHE A 175 8.95 -7.44 -16.83
N GLY A 176 8.74 -7.30 -18.14
CA GLY A 176 8.40 -8.40 -19.03
C GLY A 176 6.92 -8.78 -18.98
N CYS A 177 6.57 -9.83 -19.73
CA CYS A 177 5.20 -10.32 -19.83
C CYS A 177 4.80 -11.09 -18.57
N PRO A 178 3.72 -10.70 -17.86
CA PRO A 178 3.20 -11.50 -16.77
C PRO A 178 2.63 -12.82 -17.31
N SER A 179 2.79 -13.91 -16.55
CA SER A 179 2.17 -15.19 -16.87
C SER A 179 0.64 -15.12 -16.72
N VAL A 180 0.18 -14.34 -15.74
CA VAL A 180 -1.24 -14.19 -15.40
C VAL A 180 -1.61 -12.73 -15.17
N VAL A 181 -2.67 -12.29 -15.84
CA VAL A 181 -3.30 -10.98 -15.62
C VAL A 181 -4.72 -11.16 -15.12
N THR A 182 -5.05 -10.45 -14.03
CA THR A 182 -6.40 -10.38 -13.48
C THR A 182 -6.95 -8.96 -13.67
N PRO A 183 -7.68 -8.70 -14.76
CA PRO A 183 -8.36 -7.43 -14.96
C PRO A 183 -9.64 -7.37 -14.12
N ASP A 184 -9.90 -6.23 -13.48
CA ASP A 184 -11.21 -6.00 -12.87
C ASP A 184 -12.31 -5.83 -13.93
N GLN A 185 -13.56 -6.05 -13.51
CA GLN A 185 -14.71 -6.43 -14.35
C GLN A 185 -15.20 -5.35 -15.35
N GLY A 186 -14.38 -4.36 -15.71
CA GLY A 186 -14.65 -3.38 -16.74
C GLY A 186 -14.80 -4.00 -18.14
N SER A 187 -15.78 -3.52 -18.91
CA SER A 187 -16.07 -3.99 -20.28
C SER A 187 -14.88 -3.85 -21.24
N GLN A 188 -14.04 -2.83 -21.06
CA GLN A 188 -12.93 -2.50 -21.95
C GLN A 188 -11.78 -3.53 -21.88
N LEU A 189 -11.56 -4.10 -20.70
CA LEU A 189 -10.62 -5.20 -20.47
C LEU A 189 -11.17 -6.55 -20.98
N ARG A 190 -12.37 -6.56 -21.57
CA ARG A 190 -12.95 -7.70 -22.32
C ARG A 190 -13.00 -7.50 -23.83
N SER A 191 -12.54 -6.36 -24.34
CA SER A 191 -12.51 -6.11 -25.78
C SER A 191 -11.70 -7.17 -26.53
N SER A 192 -12.08 -7.43 -27.79
CA SER A 192 -11.35 -8.33 -28.69
C SER A 192 -9.87 -7.94 -28.82
N MET A 193 -9.59 -6.63 -28.84
CA MET A 193 -8.23 -6.10 -28.87
C MET A 193 -7.41 -6.48 -27.64
N PHE A 194 -7.98 -6.40 -26.43
CA PHE A 194 -7.27 -6.78 -25.22
C PHE A 194 -7.05 -8.31 -25.13
N VAL A 195 -8.01 -9.09 -25.61
CA VAL A 195 -7.87 -10.55 -25.73
C VAL A 195 -6.72 -10.88 -26.69
N GLU A 196 -6.67 -10.24 -27.85
CA GLU A 196 -5.61 -10.47 -28.83
C GLU A 196 -4.24 -10.02 -28.30
N PHE A 197 -4.18 -8.88 -27.63
CA PHE A 197 -2.97 -8.39 -26.98
C PHE A 197 -2.42 -9.38 -25.94
N THR A 198 -3.27 -9.89 -25.04
CA THR A 198 -2.84 -10.89 -24.04
C THR A 198 -2.44 -12.22 -24.68
N ARG A 199 -3.11 -12.63 -25.77
CA ARG A 199 -2.75 -13.81 -26.57
C ARG A 199 -1.36 -13.67 -27.19
N MET A 200 -1.04 -12.51 -27.77
CA MET A 200 0.29 -12.24 -28.33
C MET A 200 1.41 -12.29 -27.28
N LEU A 201 1.12 -11.86 -26.05
CA LEU A 201 2.10 -11.85 -24.95
C LEU A 201 2.26 -13.23 -24.27
N GLY A 202 1.45 -14.23 -24.64
CA GLY A 202 1.41 -15.53 -23.95
C GLY A 202 0.83 -15.45 -22.54
N THR A 203 0.14 -14.36 -22.21
CA THR A 203 -0.41 -14.11 -20.86
C THR A 203 -1.78 -14.76 -20.70
N GLN A 204 -1.94 -15.56 -19.65
CA GLN A 204 -3.23 -16.13 -19.30
C GLN A 204 -4.11 -15.09 -18.59
N LYS A 205 -5.35 -14.97 -19.04
CA LYS A 205 -6.34 -14.09 -18.42
C LYS A 205 -7.18 -14.90 -17.44
N ILE A 206 -7.06 -14.60 -16.14
CA ILE A 206 -7.95 -15.17 -15.12
C ILE A 206 -9.10 -14.21 -14.88
N LYS A 207 -10.33 -14.71 -14.99
CA LYS A 207 -11.52 -13.97 -14.53
C LYS A 207 -11.48 -13.93 -13.02
N THR A 208 -11.58 -12.74 -12.43
CA THR A 208 -11.82 -12.58 -10.99
C THR A 208 -13.05 -13.39 -10.62
N THR A 209 -12.86 -14.51 -9.92
CA THR A 209 -13.95 -15.12 -9.17
C THR A 209 -14.35 -14.12 -8.07
N PRO A 210 -15.64 -13.91 -7.76
CA PRO A 210 -16.11 -12.96 -6.74
C PRO A 210 -15.53 -13.13 -5.33
N TYR A 211 -14.69 -14.14 -5.10
CA TYR A 211 -14.28 -14.63 -3.79
C TYR A 211 -12.80 -14.42 -3.40
N HIS A 212 -11.99 -13.70 -4.18
CA HIS A 212 -10.62 -13.36 -3.76
C HIS A 212 -10.57 -12.07 -2.90
N LEU A 213 -11.21 -12.10 -1.73
CA LEU A 213 -11.31 -10.98 -0.78
C LEU A 213 -9.95 -10.36 -0.40
N ILE A 214 -8.91 -11.18 -0.25
CA ILE A 214 -7.56 -10.72 0.14
C ILE A 214 -6.90 -9.96 -1.01
N SER A 215 -6.98 -10.52 -2.21
CA SER A 215 -6.44 -9.95 -3.44
C SER A 215 -7.07 -8.60 -3.76
N ASN A 216 -8.39 -8.49 -3.57
CA ASN A 216 -9.10 -7.22 -3.72
C ASN A 216 -8.72 -6.25 -2.59
N GLY A 217 -8.55 -6.73 -1.36
CA GLY A 217 -8.13 -5.91 -0.23
C GLY A 217 -6.73 -5.28 -0.36
N ILE A 218 -5.81 -5.87 -1.12
CA ILE A 218 -4.50 -5.25 -1.45
C ILE A 218 -4.69 -4.08 -2.40
N VAL A 219 -5.50 -4.28 -3.44
CA VAL A 219 -5.79 -3.29 -4.48
C VAL A 219 -6.55 -2.10 -3.89
N GLU A 220 -7.61 -2.37 -3.11
CA GLU A 220 -8.40 -1.35 -2.42
C GLU A 220 -7.55 -0.50 -1.45
N ARG A 221 -6.63 -1.14 -0.71
CA ARG A 221 -5.69 -0.44 0.18
C ARG A 221 -4.74 0.44 -0.62
N PHE A 222 -4.21 -0.06 -1.73
CA PHE A 222 -3.37 0.74 -2.62
C PHE A 222 -4.12 1.96 -3.18
N HIS A 223 -5.32 1.78 -3.74
CA HIS A 223 -6.11 2.90 -4.27
C HIS A 223 -6.44 3.94 -3.21
N ARG A 224 -6.72 3.50 -1.97
CA ARG A 224 -6.94 4.42 -0.85
C ARG A 224 -5.70 5.25 -0.57
N HIS A 225 -4.52 4.60 -0.50
CA HIS A 225 -3.26 5.30 -0.28
C HIS A 225 -2.95 6.26 -1.43
N LEU A 226 -3.08 5.82 -2.69
CA LEU A 226 -2.86 6.65 -3.88
C LEU A 226 -3.77 7.88 -3.88
N LYS A 227 -5.07 7.71 -3.62
CA LYS A 227 -6.03 8.83 -3.54
C LYS A 227 -5.70 9.79 -2.41
N SER A 228 -5.30 9.29 -1.24
CA SER A 228 -4.87 10.15 -0.13
C SER A 228 -3.61 10.94 -0.45
N ALA A 229 -2.61 10.32 -1.09
CA ALA A 229 -1.39 10.99 -1.50
C ALA A 229 -1.66 12.08 -2.55
N ILE A 230 -2.49 11.78 -3.57
CA ILE A 230 -2.90 12.78 -4.57
C ILE A 230 -3.60 13.97 -3.90
N LYS A 231 -4.54 13.71 -2.96
CA LYS A 231 -5.23 14.77 -2.21
C LYS A 231 -4.29 15.61 -1.35
N ALA A 232 -3.29 14.99 -0.73
CA ALA A 232 -2.35 15.69 0.14
C ALA A 232 -1.46 16.70 -0.61
N HIS A 233 -1.20 16.46 -1.90
CA HIS A 233 -0.45 17.40 -2.74
C HIS A 233 -1.27 18.60 -3.23
N ASP A 234 -2.60 18.56 -3.10
CA ASP A 234 -3.56 19.63 -3.43
C ASP A 234 -3.21 20.40 -4.73
N ASN A 235 -3.05 19.67 -5.83
CA ASN A 235 -2.61 20.23 -7.10
C ASN A 235 -3.49 19.73 -8.26
N GLU A 236 -3.96 20.67 -9.09
CA GLU A 236 -4.75 20.40 -10.30
C GLU A 236 -3.97 19.58 -11.34
N LYS A 237 -2.64 19.70 -11.34
CA LYS A 237 -1.71 18.92 -12.19
C LYS A 237 -1.33 17.58 -11.57
N TRP A 238 -2.30 16.88 -10.97
CA TRP A 238 -2.05 15.59 -10.31
C TRP A 238 -1.36 14.55 -11.20
N SER A 239 -1.58 14.58 -12.52
CA SER A 239 -0.97 13.64 -13.48
C SER A 239 0.56 13.74 -13.52
N GLU A 240 1.12 14.95 -13.37
CA GLU A 240 2.57 15.20 -13.34
C GLU A 240 3.20 14.74 -12.01
N LEU A 241 2.41 14.64 -10.94
CA LEU A 241 2.87 14.25 -9.60
C LEU A 241 2.91 12.74 -9.40
N ILE A 242 2.23 11.96 -10.24
CA ILE A 242 2.14 10.50 -10.10
C ILE A 242 3.52 9.81 -9.99
N PRO A 243 4.55 10.16 -10.79
CA PRO A 243 5.86 9.54 -10.66
C PRO A 243 6.49 9.76 -9.27
N ILE A 244 6.33 10.95 -8.68
CA ILE A 244 6.87 11.30 -7.36
C ILE A 244 6.09 10.57 -6.26
N ILE A 245 4.75 10.54 -6.36
CA ILE A 245 3.89 9.81 -5.42
C ILE A 245 4.24 8.31 -5.44
N LEU A 246 4.40 7.73 -6.63
CA LEU A 246 4.79 6.33 -6.78
C LEU A 246 6.17 6.05 -6.19
N LEU A 247 7.15 6.95 -6.37
CA LEU A 247 8.47 6.82 -5.74
C LEU A 247 8.34 6.68 -4.22
N GLY A 248 7.57 7.56 -3.57
CA GLY A 248 7.31 7.47 -2.13
C GLY A 248 6.60 6.17 -1.73
N ILE A 249 5.56 5.75 -2.46
CA ILE A 249 4.84 4.51 -2.16
C ILE A 249 5.75 3.27 -2.30
N ARG A 250 6.74 3.29 -3.20
CA ARG A 250 7.66 2.17 -3.47
C ARG A 250 8.75 2.02 -2.41
N THR A 251 9.17 3.12 -1.78
CA THR A 251 10.24 3.14 -0.78
C THR A 251 9.74 3.02 0.66
N VAL A 252 8.47 3.32 0.93
CA VAL A 252 7.88 3.15 2.26
C VAL A 252 7.85 1.66 2.66
N VAL A 253 8.37 1.37 3.85
CA VAL A 253 8.30 0.04 4.48
C VAL A 253 6.85 -0.26 4.83
N LYS A 254 6.38 -1.44 4.43
CA LYS A 254 5.02 -1.92 4.74
C LYS A 254 5.07 -2.80 5.97
N GLU A 255 4.35 -2.44 7.03
CA GLU A 255 4.34 -3.16 8.31
C GLU A 255 3.99 -4.66 8.17
N ASP A 256 3.13 -5.01 7.24
CA ASP A 256 2.73 -6.40 7.04
C ASP A 256 3.72 -7.22 6.19
N LEU A 257 4.68 -6.57 5.55
CA LEU A 257 5.81 -7.22 4.86
C LEU A 257 7.13 -7.08 5.60
N GLN A 258 7.26 -6.11 6.51
CA GLN A 258 8.54 -5.69 7.10
C GLN A 258 9.61 -5.38 6.01
N SER A 259 9.15 -4.93 4.84
CA SER A 259 9.96 -4.53 3.69
C SER A 259 9.19 -3.55 2.80
N SER A 260 9.92 -2.77 2.00
CA SER A 260 9.38 -1.91 0.95
C SER A 260 9.17 -2.69 -0.36
N CYS A 261 8.35 -2.13 -1.27
CA CYS A 261 8.18 -2.74 -2.59
C CYS A 261 9.48 -2.73 -3.39
N SER A 262 10.27 -1.65 -3.27
CA SER A 262 11.55 -1.53 -3.97
C SER A 262 12.55 -2.61 -3.58
N GLU A 263 12.67 -2.92 -2.30
CA GLU A 263 13.53 -4.01 -1.83
C GLU A 263 13.11 -5.37 -2.38
N LEU A 264 11.80 -5.64 -2.46
CA LEU A 264 11.31 -6.93 -3.00
C LEU A 264 11.53 -7.07 -4.52
N VAL A 265 11.54 -5.97 -5.26
CA VAL A 265 11.74 -5.99 -6.72
C VAL A 265 13.20 -5.93 -7.11
N TYR A 266 13.99 -5.08 -6.47
CA TYR A 266 15.37 -4.79 -6.84
C TYR A 266 16.42 -5.39 -5.89
N GLY A 267 16.00 -5.92 -4.74
CA GLY A 267 16.91 -6.37 -3.68
C GLY A 267 17.45 -5.25 -2.80
N THR A 268 17.24 -3.99 -3.19
CA THR A 268 17.68 -2.80 -2.46
C THR A 268 16.60 -1.72 -2.48
N THR A 269 16.66 -0.79 -1.53
CA THR A 269 15.83 0.41 -1.55
C THR A 269 16.22 1.34 -2.70
N LEU A 270 15.26 2.12 -3.22
CA LEU A 270 15.56 3.19 -4.18
C LEU A 270 16.12 4.40 -3.45
N ARG A 271 17.19 4.99 -3.99
CA ARG A 271 17.76 6.26 -3.51
C ARG A 271 16.77 7.40 -3.74
N LEU A 272 16.49 8.15 -2.69
CA LEU A 272 15.65 9.34 -2.71
C LEU A 272 16.49 10.62 -2.83
N PRO A 273 15.97 11.69 -3.47
CA PRO A 273 16.54 13.02 -3.34
C PRO A 273 16.51 13.40 -1.84
N CYS A 274 17.68 13.60 -1.23
CA CYS A 274 17.96 13.77 0.22
C CYS A 274 18.56 12.57 0.97
N ASP A 275 18.83 11.44 0.30
CA ASP A 275 19.65 10.39 0.91
C ASP A 275 21.11 10.86 1.00
N MET A 276 21.51 11.30 2.19
CA MET A 276 22.85 11.86 2.47
C MET A 276 23.89 10.79 2.85
N ILE A 277 23.45 9.57 3.17
CA ILE A 277 24.31 8.51 3.71
C ILE A 277 23.94 7.19 3.02
N ASP A 278 24.92 6.46 2.51
CA ASP A 278 24.72 5.07 2.09
C ASP A 278 24.62 4.21 3.35
N VAL A 279 23.40 3.78 3.66
CA VAL A 279 23.17 2.83 4.75
C VAL A 279 23.21 1.44 4.13
N SER A 280 24.36 0.78 4.24
CA SER A 280 24.52 -0.62 3.82
C SER A 280 23.82 -1.60 4.76
N ASP A 281 23.47 -1.15 5.97
CA ASP A 281 22.86 -1.99 7.02
C ASP A 281 21.33 -1.88 6.98
N ILE A 282 20.70 -2.84 6.29
CA ILE A 282 19.26 -3.01 6.30
C ILE A 282 18.86 -3.62 7.66
N PRO A 283 17.83 -3.10 8.36
CA PRO A 283 17.38 -3.66 9.62
C PRO A 283 17.03 -5.15 9.48
N PRO A 284 17.38 -5.99 10.47
CA PRO A 284 17.02 -7.41 10.45
C PRO A 284 15.50 -7.56 10.38
N CYS A 285 15.03 -8.44 9.48
CA CYS A 285 13.63 -8.80 9.34
C CYS A 285 13.39 -10.16 10.00
N ASP A 286 12.35 -10.26 10.81
CA ASP A 286 11.95 -11.52 11.48
C ASP A 286 11.42 -12.58 10.51
N ILE A 287 11.21 -12.22 9.24
CA ILE A 287 10.75 -13.14 8.20
C ILE A 287 11.97 -13.77 7.52
N GLU A 288 12.28 -15.01 7.90
CA GLU A 288 13.44 -15.79 7.40
C GLU A 288 13.56 -15.76 5.86
N PHE A 289 12.44 -15.91 5.15
CA PHE A 289 12.42 -15.89 3.67
C PHE A 289 12.91 -14.57 3.08
N ILE A 290 12.50 -13.43 3.66
CA ILE A 290 12.90 -12.11 3.16
C ILE A 290 14.37 -11.87 3.46
N THR A 291 14.83 -12.31 4.63
CA THR A 291 16.24 -12.20 5.04
C THR A 291 17.16 -13.05 4.15
N ASP A 292 16.77 -14.29 3.81
CA ASP A 292 17.51 -15.14 2.86
C ASP A 292 17.50 -14.54 1.44
N LEU A 293 16.35 -14.05 0.97
CA LEU A 293 16.23 -13.39 -0.34
C LEU A 293 17.15 -12.16 -0.45
N ARG A 294 17.16 -11.30 0.58
CA ARG A 294 18.07 -10.13 0.64
C ARG A 294 19.52 -10.57 0.58
N HIS A 295 19.91 -11.58 1.35
CA HIS A 295 21.27 -12.09 1.36
C HIS A 295 21.69 -12.61 -0.02
N ARG A 296 20.83 -13.40 -0.69
CA ARG A 296 21.09 -13.89 -2.05
C ARG A 296 21.16 -12.78 -3.08
N MET A 297 20.27 -11.79 -3.03
CA MET A 297 20.30 -10.65 -3.96
C MET A 297 21.55 -9.79 -3.78
N GLN A 298 22.01 -9.59 -2.53
CA GLN A 298 23.27 -8.90 -2.26
C GLN A 298 24.49 -9.63 -2.82
N GLN A 299 24.48 -10.96 -2.82
CA GLN A 299 25.54 -11.78 -3.45
C GLN A 299 25.53 -11.70 -4.99
N LEU A 300 24.40 -11.34 -5.60
CA LEU A 300 24.24 -11.15 -7.05
C LEU A 300 24.56 -9.72 -7.51
N ASN A 301 24.92 -8.82 -6.59
CA ASN A 301 25.33 -7.45 -6.94
C ASN A 301 26.45 -7.47 -8.00
N PRO A 302 26.48 -6.48 -8.89
CA PRO A 302 27.44 -6.45 -9.99
C PRO A 302 28.86 -6.62 -9.46
N VAL A 303 29.47 -7.75 -9.85
CA VAL A 303 30.92 -7.95 -9.74
C VAL A 303 31.55 -6.74 -10.44
N ALA A 304 32.54 -6.12 -9.79
CA ALA A 304 33.26 -4.98 -10.34
C ALA A 304 33.50 -5.24 -11.83
N THR A 305 32.95 -4.38 -12.69
CA THR A 305 33.02 -4.54 -14.15
C THR A 305 34.46 -4.87 -14.46
N SER A 306 34.71 -6.06 -15.03
CA SER A 306 36.05 -6.42 -15.49
C SER A 306 36.50 -5.25 -16.34
N ALA A 307 37.56 -4.57 -15.91
CA ALA A 307 38.14 -3.48 -16.67
C ALA A 307 38.70 -4.11 -17.94
N HIS A 308 37.86 -4.27 -18.97
CA HIS A 308 38.25 -4.61 -20.34
C HIS A 308 38.94 -3.41 -20.98
N CYS A 309 39.86 -2.79 -20.25
CA CYS A 309 40.77 -1.78 -20.74
C CYS A 309 42.17 -2.20 -20.29
N THR A 310 42.61 -3.34 -20.81
CA THR A 310 44.03 -3.53 -21.09
C THR A 310 44.34 -2.84 -22.42
N ASP A 311 44.03 -1.55 -22.56
CA ASP A 311 44.52 -0.81 -23.72
C ASP A 311 46.03 -0.74 -23.57
N ARG A 312 46.75 -1.39 -24.50
CA ARG A 312 48.16 -1.11 -24.74
C ARG A 312 48.24 0.34 -25.22
N PHE A 313 48.35 1.28 -24.28
CA PHE A 313 48.47 2.69 -24.63
C PHE A 313 49.89 2.96 -25.13
N TYR A 314 50.00 3.52 -26.34
CA TYR A 314 51.26 3.95 -26.91
C TYR A 314 51.33 5.48 -26.88
N ILE A 315 52.23 6.01 -26.07
CA ILE A 315 52.55 7.45 -26.05
C ILE A 315 53.87 7.62 -26.80
N HIS A 316 53.85 8.41 -27.88
CA HIS A 316 55.06 8.65 -28.67
C HIS A 316 56.14 9.33 -27.81
N PRO A 317 57.37 8.77 -27.67
CA PRO A 317 58.39 9.30 -26.76
C PRO A 317 58.74 10.77 -26.99
N SER A 318 58.78 11.20 -28.26
CA SER A 318 59.10 12.57 -28.65
C SER A 318 58.06 13.61 -28.18
N LEU A 319 56.84 13.22 -27.76
CA LEU A 319 55.86 14.18 -27.22
C LEU A 319 56.38 14.91 -25.96
N LYS A 320 57.28 14.27 -25.21
CA LYS A 320 57.92 14.86 -24.03
C LYS A 320 58.87 16.01 -24.41
N SER A 321 59.56 15.91 -25.54
CA SER A 321 60.61 16.84 -25.98
C SER A 321 60.21 17.76 -27.14
N SER A 322 59.13 17.48 -27.87
CA SER A 322 58.72 18.26 -29.05
C SER A 322 58.26 19.68 -28.71
N SER A 323 58.94 20.70 -29.24
CA SER A 323 58.58 22.11 -29.07
C SER A 323 57.22 22.49 -29.68
N ARG A 324 56.80 21.76 -30.73
CA ARG A 324 55.50 21.92 -31.40
C ARG A 324 54.79 20.59 -31.58
N ILE A 325 53.46 20.62 -31.64
CA ILE A 325 52.61 19.43 -31.84
C ILE A 325 51.51 19.69 -32.86
N PHE A 326 51.01 18.61 -33.46
CA PHE A 326 49.80 18.62 -34.29
C PHE A 326 48.59 18.18 -33.46
N LEU A 327 47.46 18.87 -33.60
CA LEU A 327 46.21 18.61 -32.89
C LEU A 327 45.15 18.02 -33.82
N ARG A 328 44.60 16.86 -33.46
CA ARG A 328 43.57 16.16 -34.23
C ARG A 328 42.23 16.89 -34.17
N VAL A 329 41.61 17.07 -35.33
CA VAL A 329 40.27 17.64 -35.48
C VAL A 329 39.25 16.52 -35.44
N ASP A 330 38.51 16.39 -34.34
CA ASP A 330 37.57 15.29 -34.13
C ASP A 330 36.15 15.56 -34.69
N CYS A 331 35.92 16.71 -35.35
CA CYS A 331 34.66 16.93 -36.07
C CYS A 331 34.68 16.29 -37.45
N VAL A 332 33.52 15.81 -37.91
CA VAL A 332 33.32 15.18 -39.23
C VAL A 332 33.90 16.07 -40.32
N GLN A 333 34.95 15.61 -41.00
CA GLN A 333 35.60 16.34 -42.08
C GLN A 333 35.07 15.87 -43.45
N PRO A 334 34.99 16.77 -44.44
CA PRO A 334 34.81 16.38 -45.83
C PRO A 334 35.93 15.46 -46.32
N PRO A 335 35.70 14.67 -47.38
CA PRO A 335 36.75 13.88 -48.02
C PRO A 335 37.97 14.74 -48.38
N LEU A 336 39.17 14.21 -48.24
CA LEU A 336 40.47 14.83 -48.58
C LEU A 336 40.98 15.97 -47.68
N ARG A 337 40.34 16.25 -46.54
CA ARG A 337 40.86 17.23 -45.57
C ARG A 337 41.86 16.60 -44.59
N GLN A 338 42.93 17.33 -44.28
CA GLN A 338 43.93 16.87 -43.31
C GLN A 338 43.31 16.77 -41.90
N PRO A 339 43.49 15.65 -41.19
CA PRO A 339 42.83 15.41 -39.90
C PRO A 339 43.50 16.13 -38.72
N TYR A 340 44.62 16.82 -38.95
CA TYR A 340 45.38 17.52 -37.91
C TYR A 340 45.60 18.99 -38.28
N THR A 341 45.60 19.84 -37.26
CA THR A 341 45.96 21.26 -37.34
C THR A 341 47.28 21.52 -36.62
N GLY A 342 48.00 22.56 -37.02
CA GLY A 342 49.30 22.93 -36.45
C GLY A 342 50.39 23.05 -37.52
N PRO A 343 51.67 23.11 -37.13
CA PRO A 343 52.21 22.77 -35.81
C PRO A 343 52.05 23.88 -34.76
N HIS A 344 51.37 23.58 -33.65
CA HIS A 344 51.08 24.51 -32.56
C HIS A 344 52.20 24.49 -31.51
N LYS A 345 52.52 25.65 -30.92
CA LYS A 345 53.59 25.76 -29.90
C LYS A 345 53.12 25.18 -28.57
N VAL A 346 53.91 24.31 -27.98
CA VAL A 346 53.63 23.75 -26.65
C VAL A 346 54.04 24.74 -25.57
N LEU A 347 53.13 25.04 -24.65
CA LEU A 347 53.34 25.95 -23.53
C LEU A 347 53.59 25.20 -22.22
N CYS A 348 52.78 24.19 -21.91
CA CYS A 348 52.97 23.34 -20.73
C CYS A 348 52.44 21.92 -20.96
N ARG A 349 52.96 20.95 -20.20
CA ARG A 349 52.59 19.53 -20.29
C ARG A 349 52.15 19.01 -18.91
N THR A 350 51.18 18.12 -18.90
CA THR A 350 50.70 17.35 -17.74
C THR A 350 50.53 15.88 -18.16
N ASP A 351 50.33 14.97 -17.20
CA ASP A 351 50.27 13.53 -17.46
C ASP A 351 49.14 13.08 -18.40
N LYS A 352 48.08 13.90 -18.56
CA LYS A 352 46.92 13.59 -19.40
C LYS A 352 46.60 14.66 -20.45
N ALA A 353 47.28 15.81 -20.43
CA ALA A 353 46.97 16.94 -21.31
C ALA A 353 48.18 17.82 -21.62
N ILE A 354 48.16 18.44 -22.80
CA ILE A 354 49.13 19.45 -23.22
C ILE A 354 48.40 20.78 -23.43
N THR A 355 49.00 21.89 -22.99
CA THR A 355 48.51 23.23 -23.33
C THR A 355 49.30 23.77 -24.50
N VAL A 356 48.60 24.12 -25.57
CA VAL A 356 49.16 24.68 -26.80
C VAL A 356 48.68 26.10 -27.04
N ASP A 357 49.48 26.87 -27.74
CA ASP A 357 49.10 28.16 -28.28
C ASP A 357 48.46 27.98 -29.67
N ILE A 358 47.16 28.31 -29.76
CA ILE A 358 46.40 28.33 -31.02
C ILE A 358 46.03 29.78 -31.28
N ASN A 359 46.67 30.42 -32.26
CA ASN A 359 46.39 31.80 -32.66
C ASN A 359 46.40 32.81 -31.48
N GLY A 360 47.32 32.67 -30.53
CA GLY A 360 47.46 33.54 -29.36
C GLY A 360 46.61 33.10 -28.15
N ARG A 361 45.81 32.04 -28.26
CA ARG A 361 44.97 31.52 -27.18
C ARG A 361 45.55 30.22 -26.61
N LYS A 362 45.77 30.22 -25.29
CA LYS A 362 46.19 29.03 -24.55
C LYS A 362 45.04 28.02 -24.47
N THR A 363 45.21 26.87 -25.09
CA THR A 363 44.17 25.83 -25.16
C THR A 363 44.71 24.52 -24.61
N LYS A 364 44.01 23.95 -23.62
CA LYS A 364 44.34 22.66 -23.01
C LYS A 364 43.69 21.53 -23.81
N VAL A 365 44.49 20.58 -24.28
CA VAL A 365 44.07 19.47 -25.14
C VAL A 365 44.50 18.12 -24.55
N SER A 366 43.69 17.07 -24.73
CA SER A 366 44.02 15.71 -24.28
C SER A 366 45.25 15.18 -25.04
N LEU A 367 46.08 14.37 -24.36
CA LEU A 367 47.19 13.66 -24.98
C LEU A 367 46.75 12.75 -26.14
N ASP A 368 45.55 12.19 -26.08
CA ASP A 368 45.02 11.27 -27.10
C ASP A 368 44.77 11.96 -28.45
N ARG A 369 44.75 13.30 -28.46
CA ARG A 369 44.44 14.12 -29.62
C ARG A 369 45.67 14.74 -30.26
N VAL A 370 46.88 14.42 -29.77
CA VAL A 370 48.10 15.11 -30.20
C VAL A 370 49.15 14.15 -30.76
N LYS A 371 49.94 14.65 -31.71
CA LYS A 371 51.15 13.96 -32.20
C LYS A 371 52.33 14.94 -32.28
N PRO A 372 53.58 14.49 -32.10
CA PRO A 372 54.73 15.37 -32.15
C PRO A 372 54.92 15.94 -33.56
N ALA A 373 55.33 17.21 -33.65
CA ALA A 373 55.81 17.78 -34.90
C ALA A 373 57.33 17.66 -34.93
N HIS A 374 57.85 16.98 -35.97
CA HIS A 374 59.29 16.91 -36.24
C HIS A 374 59.62 18.04 -37.20
N LEU A 375 60.32 19.05 -36.72
CA LEU A 375 60.84 20.14 -37.53
C LEU A 375 62.34 19.94 -37.67
N LEU A 376 62.87 20.13 -38.88
CA LEU A 376 64.31 20.23 -39.07
C LEU A 376 64.80 21.49 -38.33
N PRO A 377 65.97 21.43 -37.68
CA PRO A 377 66.53 22.54 -36.93
C PRO A 377 66.75 23.80 -37.76
#